data_AF-A0A925YV48-F1
#
_entry.id   AF-A0A925YV48-F1
#
_cell.length_a   1.000
_cell.length_b   1.000
_cell.length_c   1.000
_cell.angle_alpha   90.00
_cell.angle_beta   90.00
_cell.angle_gamma   90.00
#
_symmetry.space_group_name_H-M   'P 1'
#
loop_
_entity.id
_entity.type
_entity.pdbx_description
1 polymer ?
#
loop_
_entity_poly.entity_id
_entity_poly.type
_entity_poly.pdbx_seq_one_letter_code
_entity_poly.pdbx_strand_id
1 'polypeptide(L)'
;MPSAGPTDTAEASRPPVFIDRNSGGRLFKGLIEAAGIRVVLHDEQFKHKTEDPDWLAKVGKSGWLLVSGDNATTSQPLFLFQLEATRAHVFILLGLNGASAENKAACVINAYSKMCELAASEEPPAIWRIGKDGVARRFDFRKTLERMRRGRRL
;
A
#
# COMPACT_ATOMS: atom_id res chain seq x y z
N MET A 1 38.49 21.21 -4.23
CA MET A 1 37.30 20.87 -3.41
C MET A 1 36.08 21.53 -4.03
N PRO A 2 35.21 20.83 -4.78
CA PRO A 2 33.88 21.33 -5.03
C PRO A 2 32.91 20.79 -3.98
N SER A 3 32.24 21.72 -3.30
CA SER A 3 31.12 21.48 -2.40
C SER A 3 29.87 21.21 -3.25
N ALA A 4 29.32 20.00 -3.14
CA ALA A 4 27.96 19.72 -3.59
C ALA A 4 27.02 20.14 -2.45
N GLY A 5 26.18 21.14 -2.68
CA GLY A 5 25.09 21.49 -1.78
C GLY A 5 24.09 20.32 -1.63
N PRO A 6 23.25 20.32 -0.59
CA PRO A 6 22.30 19.24 -0.39
C PRO A 6 21.21 19.33 -1.46
N THR A 7 21.28 18.43 -2.44
CA THR A 7 20.17 18.08 -3.33
C THR A 7 19.16 17.26 -2.52
N ASP A 8 18.50 17.83 -1.51
CA ASP A 8 17.64 17.05 -0.61
C ASP A 8 16.39 17.82 -0.17
N THR A 9 15.44 18.02 -1.08
CA THR A 9 14.12 18.55 -0.68
C THR A 9 12.94 17.93 -1.46
N ALA A 10 13.13 17.42 -2.68
CA ALA A 10 12.04 16.78 -3.42
C ALA A 10 11.81 15.31 -3.05
N GLU A 11 12.86 14.56 -2.68
CA GLU A 11 12.76 13.12 -2.40
C GLU A 11 12.31 12.80 -0.96
N ALA A 12 12.65 13.66 0.01
CA ALA A 12 12.22 13.52 1.40
C ALA A 12 10.69 13.62 1.61
N SER A 13 9.96 14.19 0.66
CA SER A 13 8.51 14.45 0.77
C SER A 13 7.62 13.29 0.28
N ARG A 14 8.17 12.25 -0.35
CA ARG A 14 7.33 11.17 -0.90
C ARG A 14 6.95 10.15 0.19
N PRO A 15 5.69 9.71 0.23
CA PRO A 15 5.21 8.82 1.28
C PRO A 15 5.92 7.45 1.21
N PRO A 16 6.33 6.86 2.35
CA PRO A 16 6.84 5.50 2.41
C PRO A 16 5.82 4.47 1.92
N VAL A 17 6.34 3.38 1.34
CA VAL A 17 5.54 2.19 1.04
C VAL A 17 5.52 1.28 2.26
N PHE A 18 4.32 0.94 2.73
CA PHE A 18 4.12 -0.06 3.76
C PHE A 18 3.80 -1.40 3.12
N ILE A 19 4.57 -2.43 3.49
CA ILE A 19 4.42 -3.79 2.96
C ILE A 19 3.80 -4.68 4.04
N ASP A 20 2.66 -5.26 3.71
CA ASP A 20 1.97 -6.23 4.55
C ASP A 20 2.80 -7.51 4.74
N ARG A 21 2.62 -8.15 5.90
CA ARG A 21 3.29 -9.36 6.38
C ARG A 21 3.43 -10.45 5.32
N ASN A 22 2.37 -10.69 4.53
CA ASN A 22 2.34 -11.79 3.56
C ASN A 22 3.02 -11.45 2.23
N SER A 23 3.31 -10.18 1.98
CA SER A 23 3.83 -9.71 0.68
C SER A 23 5.33 -9.42 0.71
N GLY A 24 5.96 -9.36 1.90
CA GLY A 24 7.31 -8.84 2.10
C GLY A 24 8.43 -9.86 2.35
N GLY A 25 9.65 -9.32 2.50
CA GLY A 25 10.89 -10.03 2.84
C GLY A 25 12.10 -9.08 2.80
N ARG A 26 13.21 -9.40 3.49
CA ARG A 26 14.39 -8.51 3.55
C ARG A 26 14.99 -8.20 2.17
N LEU A 27 15.06 -9.20 1.29
CA LEU A 27 15.53 -9.01 -0.09
C LEU A 27 14.61 -8.06 -0.88
N PHE A 28 13.30 -8.26 -0.77
CA PHE A 28 12.30 -7.42 -1.42
C PHE A 28 12.36 -5.96 -0.93
N LYS A 29 12.53 -5.75 0.39
CA LYS A 29 12.78 -4.42 0.96
C LYS A 29 14.02 -3.78 0.35
N GLY A 30 15.16 -4.47 0.39
CA GLY A 30 16.44 -3.95 -0.09
C GLY A 30 16.41 -3.56 -1.58
N LEU A 31 15.69 -4.31 -2.42
CA LEU A 31 15.54 -3.98 -3.84
C LEU A 31 14.74 -2.69 -4.08
N ILE A 32 13.69 -2.45 -3.28
CA ILE A 32 12.89 -1.22 -3.38
C ILE A 32 13.66 -0.03 -2.80
N GLU A 33 14.36 -0.21 -1.70
CA GLU A 33 15.20 0.83 -1.09
C GLU A 33 16.39 1.22 -1.98
N ALA A 34 16.97 0.26 -2.71
CA ALA A 34 18.00 0.54 -3.71
C ALA A 34 17.50 1.45 -4.85
N ALA A 35 16.18 1.53 -5.07
CA ALA A 35 15.55 2.46 -6.00
C ALA A 35 15.17 3.81 -5.37
N GLY A 36 15.63 4.10 -4.15
CA GLY A 36 15.38 5.35 -3.43
C GLY A 36 14.00 5.45 -2.77
N ILE A 37 13.24 4.35 -2.71
CA ILE A 37 11.90 4.32 -2.12
C ILE A 37 11.99 3.84 -0.68
N ARG A 38 11.47 4.66 0.26
CA ARG A 38 11.39 4.26 1.67
C ARG A 38 10.37 3.14 1.87
N VAL A 39 10.79 2.07 2.52
CA VAL A 39 9.94 0.90 2.82
C VAL A 39 9.79 0.71 4.31
N VAL A 40 8.55 0.49 4.74
CA VAL A 40 8.21 0.08 6.11
C VAL A 40 7.65 -1.32 6.05
N LEU A 41 8.32 -2.29 6.69
CA LEU A 41 7.78 -3.64 6.80
C LEU A 41 6.86 -3.74 8.01
N HIS A 42 5.80 -4.54 7.90
CA HIS A 42 4.92 -4.86 9.02
C HIS A 42 5.71 -5.32 10.26
N ASP A 43 6.64 -6.26 10.09
CA ASP A 43 7.41 -6.87 11.19
C ASP A 43 8.38 -5.90 11.89
N GLU A 44 8.67 -4.74 11.29
CA GLU A 44 9.50 -3.69 11.91
C GLU A 44 8.70 -2.79 12.85
N GLN A 45 7.38 -2.72 12.67
CA GLN A 45 6.50 -1.80 13.39
C GLN A 45 5.53 -2.52 14.33
N PHE A 46 5.20 -3.78 14.03
CA PHE A 46 4.15 -4.51 14.71
C PHE A 46 4.61 -5.89 15.15
N LYS A 47 4.03 -6.37 16.25
CA LYS A 47 4.22 -7.76 16.65
C LYS A 47 3.47 -8.64 15.67
N HIS A 48 3.95 -9.87 15.49
CA HIS A 48 3.36 -10.84 14.56
C HIS A 48 1.87 -11.13 14.77
N LYS A 49 1.34 -10.86 15.97
CA LYS A 49 -0.06 -11.07 16.37
C LYS A 49 -0.89 -9.77 16.42
N THR A 50 -0.36 -8.64 15.97
CA THR A 50 -1.13 -7.40 15.89
C THR A 50 -2.28 -7.59 14.91
N GLU A 51 -3.49 -7.24 15.34
CA GLU A 51 -4.70 -7.40 14.53
C GLU A 51 -4.80 -6.31 13.45
N ASP A 52 -5.55 -6.63 12.39
CA ASP A 52 -5.76 -5.75 11.24
C ASP A 52 -6.23 -4.31 11.54
N PRO A 53 -7.16 -4.07 12.49
CA PRO A 53 -7.58 -2.71 12.81
C PRO A 53 -6.43 -1.83 13.32
N ASP A 54 -5.56 -2.39 14.17
CA ASP A 54 -4.55 -1.64 14.90
C ASP A 54 -3.43 -1.17 13.97
N TRP A 55 -2.95 -2.07 13.11
CA TRP A 55 -1.88 -1.71 12.18
C TRP A 55 -2.39 -0.83 11.04
N LEU A 56 -3.62 -1.06 10.53
CA LEU A 56 -4.20 -0.25 9.46
C LEU A 56 -4.47 1.19 9.92
N ALA A 57 -4.91 1.39 11.17
CA ALA A 57 -5.07 2.72 11.76
C ALA A 57 -3.74 3.47 11.85
N LYS A 58 -2.66 2.77 12.21
CA LYS A 58 -1.31 3.36 12.25
C LYS A 58 -0.81 3.71 10.85
N VAL A 59 -0.99 2.83 9.86
CA VAL A 59 -0.64 3.11 8.45
C VAL A 59 -1.32 4.40 7.98
N GLY A 60 -2.63 4.53 8.21
CA GLY A 60 -3.38 5.74 7.83
C GLY A 60 -2.91 7.00 8.55
N LYS A 61 -2.57 6.93 9.84
CA LYS A 61 -2.03 8.07 10.59
C LYS A 61 -0.63 8.48 10.14
N SER A 62 0.18 7.53 9.69
CA SER A 62 1.55 7.80 9.22
C SER A 62 1.61 8.30 7.78
N GLY A 63 0.50 8.25 7.03
CA GLY A 63 0.48 8.60 5.61
C GLY A 63 1.24 7.62 4.71
N TRP A 64 1.44 6.38 5.18
CA TRP A 64 2.11 5.35 4.38
C TRP A 64 1.16 4.80 3.32
N LEU A 65 1.73 4.40 2.18
CA LEU A 65 1.00 3.74 1.11
C LEU A 65 1.00 2.23 1.36
N LEU A 66 -0.12 1.65 1.78
CA LEU A 66 -0.23 0.19 1.94
C LEU A 66 -0.19 -0.47 0.57
N VAL A 67 0.76 -1.37 0.37
CA VAL A 67 0.86 -2.21 -0.82
C VAL A 67 0.61 -3.67 -0.45
N SER A 68 -0.34 -4.29 -1.16
CA SER A 68 -0.65 -5.71 -1.01
C SER A 68 -0.83 -6.38 -2.38
N GLY A 69 -0.47 -7.66 -2.47
CA GLY A 69 -0.83 -8.50 -3.61
C GLY A 69 -2.22 -9.13 -3.48
N ASP A 70 -2.79 -9.15 -2.27
CA ASP A 70 -4.00 -9.90 -2.00
C ASP A 70 -5.26 -9.11 -2.38
N ASN A 71 -5.82 -9.45 -3.54
CA ASN A 71 -7.08 -8.88 -3.99
C ASN A 71 -8.30 -9.41 -3.22
N ALA A 72 -8.19 -10.54 -2.52
CA ALA A 72 -9.30 -11.11 -1.76
C ALA A 72 -9.75 -10.17 -0.62
N THR A 73 -8.84 -9.36 -0.08
CA THR A 73 -9.13 -8.31 0.93
C THR A 73 -10.28 -7.37 0.52
N THR A 74 -10.43 -7.08 -0.78
CA THR A 74 -11.52 -6.22 -1.30
C THR A 74 -12.92 -6.85 -1.22
N SER A 75 -12.99 -8.15 -0.92
CA SER A 75 -14.23 -8.86 -0.70
C SER A 75 -14.42 -9.24 0.77
N GLN A 76 -13.46 -8.94 1.64
CA GLN A 76 -13.52 -9.25 3.07
C GLN A 76 -14.23 -8.10 3.80
N PRO A 77 -15.45 -8.33 4.35
CA PRO A 77 -16.22 -7.26 4.94
C PRO A 77 -15.48 -6.59 6.10
N LEU A 78 -14.85 -7.38 6.98
CA LEU A 78 -14.13 -6.89 8.15
C LEU A 78 -13.00 -5.91 7.76
N PHE A 79 -12.20 -6.25 6.75
CA PHE A 79 -11.16 -5.37 6.23
C PHE A 79 -11.75 -4.07 5.67
N LEU A 80 -12.83 -4.15 4.87
CA LEU A 80 -13.47 -2.96 4.30
C LEU A 80 -14.07 -2.04 5.39
N PHE A 81 -14.68 -2.60 6.43
CA PHE A 81 -15.21 -1.85 7.58
C PHE A 81 -14.09 -1.15 8.35
N GLN A 82 -12.97 -1.83 8.58
CA GLN A 82 -11.81 -1.22 9.25
C GLN A 82 -11.23 -0.10 8.40
N LEU A 83 -11.05 -0.34 7.09
CA LEU A 83 -10.55 0.67 6.17
C LEU A 83 -11.43 1.92 6.16
N GLU A 84 -12.76 1.78 6.19
CA GLU A 84 -13.72 2.90 6.23
C GLU A 84 -13.46 3.84 7.41
N ALA A 85 -13.05 3.29 8.55
CA ALA A 85 -12.73 4.05 9.76
C ALA A 85 -11.29 4.60 9.79
N THR A 86 -10.47 4.31 8.77
CA THR A 86 -9.07 4.74 8.70
C THR A 86 -8.87 5.85 7.66
N ARG A 87 -7.66 6.44 7.67
CA ARG A 87 -7.19 7.37 6.63
C ARG A 87 -6.11 6.73 5.75
N ALA A 88 -6.21 5.42 5.48
CA ALA A 88 -5.20 4.70 4.71
C ALA A 88 -5.48 4.74 3.19
N HIS A 89 -4.40 4.83 2.41
CA HIS A 89 -4.42 4.51 0.98
C HIS A 89 -3.95 3.07 0.79
N VAL A 90 -4.76 2.26 0.11
CA VAL A 90 -4.49 0.85 -0.16
C VAL A 90 -4.31 0.64 -1.65
N PHE A 91 -3.15 0.10 -2.02
CA PHE A 91 -2.79 -0.25 -3.39
C PHE A 91 -2.65 -1.76 -3.51
N ILE A 92 -3.50 -2.35 -4.35
CA ILE A 92 -3.50 -3.77 -4.64
C ILE A 92 -2.80 -3.97 -5.97
N LEU A 93 -1.56 -4.45 -5.92
CA LEU A 93 -0.76 -4.72 -7.11
C LEU A 93 -0.97 -6.17 -7.52
N LEU A 94 -1.77 -6.39 -8.56
CA LEU A 94 -2.12 -7.73 -9.05
C LEU A 94 -0.92 -8.50 -9.61
N GLY A 95 0.20 -7.82 -9.87
CA GLY A 95 1.48 -8.40 -10.28
C GLY A 95 2.28 -9.04 -9.14
N LEU A 96 1.92 -8.85 -7.86
CA LEU A 96 2.70 -9.35 -6.74
C LEU A 96 2.49 -10.85 -6.45
N ASN A 97 1.31 -11.39 -6.75
CA ASN A 97 1.00 -12.80 -6.43
C ASN A 97 1.75 -13.75 -7.37
N GLY A 98 2.45 -14.73 -6.78
CA GLY A 98 3.20 -15.76 -7.51
C GLY A 98 4.49 -15.27 -8.20
N ALA A 99 4.90 -14.01 -7.99
CA ALA A 99 6.11 -13.44 -8.56
C ALA A 99 7.34 -13.64 -7.65
N SER A 100 8.54 -13.64 -8.25
CA SER A 100 9.81 -13.61 -7.51
C SER A 100 9.99 -12.28 -6.74
N ALA A 101 10.92 -12.22 -5.79
CA ALA A 101 11.16 -11.00 -5.01
C ALA A 101 11.57 -9.81 -5.90
N GLU A 102 12.35 -10.07 -6.95
CA GLU A 102 12.80 -9.10 -7.95
C GLU A 102 11.63 -8.55 -8.76
N ASN A 103 10.78 -9.44 -9.26
CA ASN A 103 9.61 -9.05 -10.04
C ASN A 103 8.59 -8.29 -9.17
N LYS A 104 8.41 -8.70 -7.92
CA LYS A 104 7.60 -7.95 -6.96
C LYS A 104 8.16 -6.54 -6.78
N ALA A 105 9.47 -6.41 -6.55
CA ALA A 105 10.11 -5.11 -6.32
C ALA A 105 9.94 -4.21 -7.54
N ALA A 106 10.18 -4.75 -8.75
CA ALA A 106 9.96 -4.04 -10.00
C ALA A 106 8.50 -3.56 -10.16
N CYS A 107 7.51 -4.38 -9.78
CA CYS A 107 6.11 -3.97 -9.77
C CYS A 107 5.86 -2.77 -8.84
N VAL A 108 6.42 -2.77 -7.63
CA VAL A 108 6.27 -1.64 -6.68
C VAL A 108 6.97 -0.39 -7.21
N ILE A 109 8.22 -0.52 -7.67
CA ILE A 109 9.03 0.59 -8.19
C ILE A 109 8.33 1.26 -9.38
N ASN A 110 7.86 0.46 -10.36
CA ASN A 110 7.17 0.97 -11.54
C ASN A 110 5.83 1.63 -11.19
N ALA A 111 5.13 1.14 -10.16
CA ALA A 111 3.87 1.71 -9.71
C ALA A 111 4.05 2.94 -8.81
N TYR A 112 5.23 3.16 -8.21
CA TYR A 112 5.40 4.10 -7.10
C TYR A 112 5.03 5.54 -7.43
N SER A 113 5.49 6.07 -8.57
CA SER A 113 5.12 7.42 -9.00
C SER A 113 3.61 7.56 -9.12
N LYS A 114 2.96 6.55 -9.72
CA LYS A 114 1.51 6.56 -9.89
C LYS A 114 0.76 6.47 -8.55
N MET A 115 1.25 5.66 -7.62
CA MET A 115 0.66 5.56 -6.28
C MET A 115 0.76 6.89 -5.54
N CYS A 116 1.89 7.59 -5.65
CA CYS A 116 2.07 8.92 -5.05
C CYS A 116 1.10 9.96 -5.66
N GLU A 117 0.97 10.00 -6.99
CA GLU A 117 0.01 10.88 -7.68
C GLU A 117 -1.43 10.61 -7.21
N LEU A 118 -1.82 9.34 -7.11
CA LEU A 118 -3.16 8.95 -6.69
C LEU A 118 -3.41 9.27 -5.22
N ALA A 119 -2.42 9.08 -4.34
CA ALA A 119 -2.54 9.45 -2.94
C ALA A 119 -2.60 10.98 -2.73
N ALA A 120 -1.96 11.76 -3.60
CA ALA A 120 -2.00 13.22 -3.54
C ALA A 120 -3.30 13.82 -4.12
N SER A 121 -3.93 13.15 -5.08
CA SER A 121 -5.13 13.64 -5.78
C SER A 121 -6.45 13.20 -5.16
N GLU A 122 -6.42 12.27 -4.20
CA GLU A 122 -7.61 11.63 -3.68
C GLU A 122 -7.64 11.63 -2.16
N GLU A 123 -8.81 11.84 -1.58
CA GLU A 123 -8.95 11.77 -0.13
C GLU A 123 -8.97 10.30 0.35
N PRO A 124 -8.20 9.96 1.41
CA PRO A 124 -8.32 8.67 2.05
C PRO A 124 -9.62 8.59 2.88
N PRO A 125 -10.14 7.38 3.13
CA PRO A 125 -9.63 6.09 2.68
C PRO A 125 -9.93 5.80 1.21
N ALA A 126 -8.97 5.18 0.51
CA ALA A 126 -9.11 4.79 -0.89
C ALA A 126 -8.44 3.44 -1.18
N ILE A 127 -9.07 2.65 -2.08
CA ILE A 127 -8.47 1.44 -2.64
C ILE A 127 -8.24 1.62 -4.14
N TRP A 128 -7.03 1.33 -4.59
CA TRP A 128 -6.64 1.29 -5.99
C TRP A 128 -6.12 -0.09 -6.35
N ARG A 129 -6.57 -0.65 -7.48
CA ARG A 129 -6.04 -1.88 -8.06
C ARG A 129 -5.13 -1.52 -9.22
N ILE A 130 -3.88 -1.94 -9.18
CA ILE A 130 -2.92 -1.74 -10.25
C ILE A 130 -2.72 -3.10 -10.94
N GLY A 131 -3.14 -3.16 -12.21
CA GLY A 131 -3.00 -4.37 -13.02
C GLY A 131 -1.55 -4.62 -13.44
N LYS A 132 -1.30 -5.80 -14.03
CA LYS A 132 0.01 -6.12 -14.65
C LYS A 132 0.33 -5.22 -15.85
N ASP A 133 -0.71 -4.61 -16.43
CA ASP A 133 -0.66 -3.57 -17.45
C ASP A 133 -0.22 -2.19 -16.90
N GLY A 134 -0.02 -2.06 -15.58
CA GLY A 134 0.29 -0.80 -14.91
C GLY A 134 -0.92 0.13 -14.76
N VAL A 135 -2.10 -0.28 -15.22
CA VAL A 135 -3.30 0.56 -15.17
C VAL A 135 -3.90 0.53 -13.77
N ALA A 136 -3.95 1.69 -13.14
CA ALA A 136 -4.59 1.91 -11.86
C ALA A 136 -6.11 2.09 -12.04
N ARG A 137 -6.89 1.27 -11.33
CA ARG A 137 -8.36 1.30 -11.34
C ARG A 137 -8.85 1.51 -9.92
N ARG A 138 -9.68 2.54 -9.70
CA ARG A 138 -10.28 2.79 -8.39
C ARG A 138 -11.24 1.66 -8.03
N PHE A 139 -11.18 1.19 -6.79
CA PHE A 139 -12.17 0.26 -6.26
C PHE A 139 -13.12 0.97 -5.29
N ASP A 140 -14.39 1.00 -5.64
CA ASP A 140 -15.45 1.58 -4.83
C ASP A 140 -15.88 0.60 -3.71
N PHE A 141 -15.10 0.62 -2.64
CA PHE A 141 -15.35 -0.24 -1.48
C PHE A 141 -16.59 0.18 -0.69
N ARG A 142 -16.99 1.46 -0.73
CA ARG A 142 -18.20 1.96 -0.05
C ARG A 142 -19.45 1.36 -0.66
N LYS A 143 -19.56 1.38 -1.99
CA LYS A 143 -20.63 0.69 -2.72
C LYS A 143 -20.66 -0.82 -2.45
N THR A 144 -19.50 -1.42 -2.22
CA THR A 144 -19.38 -2.84 -1.86
C THR A 144 -19.93 -3.10 -0.45
N LEU A 145 -19.53 -2.28 0.54
CA LEU A 145 -20.07 -2.31 1.90
C LEU A 145 -21.59 -2.10 1.93
N GLU A 146 -22.11 -1.14 1.17
CA GLU A 146 -23.55 -0.89 1.07
C GLU A 146 -24.31 -2.13 0.58
N ARG A 147 -23.80 -2.81 -0.45
CA ARG A 147 -24.38 -4.07 -0.95
C ARG A 147 -24.35 -5.17 0.11
N MET A 148 -23.24 -5.31 0.83
CA MET A 148 -23.11 -6.30 1.91
C MET A 148 -24.09 -6.03 3.06
N ARG A 149 -24.26 -4.75 3.46
CA ARG A 149 -25.24 -4.33 4.48
C ARG A 149 -26.67 -4.63 4.04
N ARG A 150 -27.03 -4.34 2.78
CA ARG A 150 -28.37 -4.61 2.22
C ARG A 150 -28.67 -6.10 2.07
N GLY A 151 -27.68 -6.91 1.73
CA GLY A 151 -27.83 -8.34 1.50
C GLY A 151 -27.80 -9.22 2.76
N ARG A 152 -27.57 -8.63 3.96
CA ARG A 152 -27.40 -9.31 5.25
C ARG A 152 -26.67 -10.67 5.17
N ARG A 153 -25.34 -10.56 5.12
CA ARG A 153 -24.39 -11.60 5.58
C ARG A 153 -23.32 -10.97 6.49
N LEU A 154 -23.77 -10.11 7.39
CA LEU A 154 -23.01 -9.56 8.52
C LEU A 154 -23.68 -10.04 9.81
#